data_AF-A0A936W605-F1
#
_entry.id   AF-A0A936W605-F1
#
_cell.length_a   1.000
_cell.length_b   1.000
_cell.length_c   1.000
_cell.angle_alpha   90.00
_cell.angle_beta   90.00
_cell.angle_gamma   90.00
#
_symmetry.space_group_name_H-M   'P 1'
#
loop_
_entity.id
_entity.type
_entity.pdbx_description
1 polymer ?
#
loop_
_entity_poly.entity_id
_entity_poly.type
_entity_poly.pdbx_seq_one_letter_code
_entity_poly.pdbx_strand_id
1 'polypeptide(L)'
;MKSSSGTKYKVPQPKNLFFEDISDKLPLQARHQENTFIDFKREPLLHQKYSEEGPATAVGDVNGDGLDDLFLGGAAGFSGKLLLQKRGGGFAIAPSAPFDKDSMYEDVAALFRC
;
A
#
# COMPACT_ATOMS: atom_id res chain seq x y z
N MET A 1 22.17 3.27 41.40
CA MET A 1 21.72 4.16 40.31
C MET A 1 22.92 4.51 39.45
N LYS A 2 23.03 3.97 38.24
CA LYS A 2 23.98 4.45 37.22
C LYS A 2 23.16 4.65 35.95
N SER A 3 22.84 5.90 35.62
CA SER A 3 22.22 6.26 34.36
C SER A 3 23.27 6.14 33.26
N SER A 4 23.12 5.14 32.39
CA SER A 4 23.90 5.05 31.16
C SER A 4 23.40 6.10 30.17
N SER A 5 24.18 7.18 30.00
CA SER A 5 23.96 8.18 28.95
C SER A 5 24.25 7.56 27.58
N GLY A 6 23.23 6.98 26.95
CA GLY A 6 23.32 6.50 25.57
C GLY A 6 23.53 7.67 24.62
N THR A 7 24.69 7.72 23.96
CA THR A 7 24.97 8.69 22.91
C THR A 7 24.01 8.43 21.74
N LYS A 8 23.10 9.37 21.46
CA LYS A 8 22.19 9.26 20.31
C LYS A 8 23.00 9.33 19.01
N TYR A 9 23.02 8.23 18.26
CA TYR A 9 23.62 8.19 16.94
C TYR A 9 22.85 9.13 16.00
N LYS A 10 23.53 10.14 15.43
CA LYS A 10 22.92 11.11 14.52
C LYS A 10 23.07 10.56 13.10
N VAL A 11 21.96 10.09 12.50
CA VAL A 11 21.96 9.59 11.13
C VAL A 11 22.43 10.70 10.18
N PRO A 12 23.48 10.47 9.36
CA PRO A 12 23.93 11.43 8.37
C PRO A 12 22.81 11.71 7.37
N GLN A 13 22.48 12.99 7.18
CA GLN A 13 21.48 13.39 6.19
C GLN A 13 22.13 13.39 4.80
N PRO A 14 21.57 12.69 3.79
CA PRO A 14 22.12 12.69 2.45
C PRO A 14 22.05 14.11 1.86
N LYS A 15 23.15 14.61 1.31
CA LYS A 15 23.11 15.80 0.44
C LYS A 15 22.68 15.37 -0.96
N ASN A 16 21.76 16.12 -1.57
CA ASN A 16 21.17 15.88 -2.90
C ASN A 16 20.28 14.63 -2.98
N LEU A 17 19.08 14.71 -2.40
CA LEU A 17 18.05 13.69 -2.58
C LEU A 17 17.37 13.85 -3.95
N PHE A 18 17.14 12.74 -4.65
CA PHE A 18 16.31 12.69 -5.86
C PHE A 18 14.80 12.71 -5.57
N PHE A 19 14.42 12.38 -4.33
CA PHE A 19 13.03 12.26 -3.90
C PHE A 19 12.81 13.10 -2.64
N GLU A 20 11.60 13.62 -2.51
CA GLU A 20 11.12 14.28 -1.30
C GLU A 20 10.15 13.34 -0.58
N ASP A 21 10.24 13.25 0.75
CA ASP A 21 9.22 12.58 1.55
C ASP A 21 7.96 13.46 1.61
N ILE A 22 6.86 12.91 1.10
CA ILE A 22 5.55 13.57 1.03
C ILE A 22 4.49 12.85 1.87
N SER A 23 4.90 11.90 2.72
CA SER A 23 3.97 11.05 3.50
C SER A 23 2.99 11.89 4.31
N ASP A 24 3.47 12.97 4.96
CA ASP A 24 2.63 13.88 5.74
C ASP A 24 1.78 14.83 4.88
N LYS A 25 2.15 15.01 3.61
CA LYS A 25 1.47 15.90 2.66
C LYS A 25 0.34 15.20 1.90
N LEU A 26 0.31 13.86 1.92
CA LEU A 26 -0.66 13.02 1.22
C LEU A 26 -1.39 12.11 2.22
N PRO A 27 -2.43 12.62 2.90
CA PRO A 27 -3.27 11.80 3.74
C PRO A 27 -4.10 10.85 2.87
N LEU A 28 -3.57 9.65 2.63
CA LEU A 28 -4.30 8.58 1.98
C LEU A 28 -5.34 8.05 2.97
N GLN A 29 -6.60 8.05 2.55
CA GLN A 29 -7.71 7.48 3.33
C GLN A 29 -7.73 5.94 3.27
N ALA A 30 -6.72 5.33 2.66
CA ALA A 30 -6.56 3.91 2.47
C ALA A 30 -5.22 3.46 3.05
N ARG A 31 -5.25 2.37 3.82
CA ARG A 31 -4.06 1.68 4.31
C ARG A 31 -4.27 0.19 4.06
N HIS A 32 -3.24 -0.46 3.51
CA HIS A 32 -3.25 -1.90 3.37
C HIS A 32 -3.19 -2.56 4.76
N GLN A 33 -3.99 -3.60 4.94
CA GLN A 33 -4.09 -4.34 6.18
C GLN A 33 -4.00 -5.83 5.86
N GLU A 34 -3.11 -6.51 6.57
CA GLU A 34 -2.91 -7.94 6.49
C GLU A 34 -3.78 -8.69 7.49
N ASN A 35 -4.04 -9.96 7.20
CA ASN A 35 -4.62 -10.89 8.16
C ASN A 35 -3.52 -11.64 8.94
N THR A 36 -3.89 -12.35 10.00
CA THR A 36 -2.95 -13.18 10.76
C THR A 36 -2.97 -14.62 10.24
N PHE A 37 -2.27 -14.88 9.13
CA PHE A 37 -2.08 -16.22 8.58
C PHE A 37 -0.60 -16.63 8.56
N ILE A 38 -0.34 -17.93 8.76
CA ILE A 38 1.02 -18.49 8.77
C ILE A 38 1.04 -19.72 7.86
N ASP A 39 1.47 -19.52 6.61
CA ASP A 39 1.51 -20.53 5.55
C ASP A 39 2.27 -21.78 5.99
N PHE A 40 3.42 -21.61 6.64
CA PHE A 40 4.27 -22.72 7.09
C PHE A 40 3.60 -23.65 8.10
N LYS A 41 2.56 -23.20 8.82
CA LYS A 41 1.77 -24.09 9.69
C LYS A 41 0.88 -25.03 8.89
N ARG A 42 0.43 -24.61 7.71
CA ARG A 42 -0.38 -25.43 6.80
C ARG A 42 0.52 -26.25 5.88
N GLU A 43 1.55 -25.64 5.32
CA GLU A 43 2.46 -26.22 4.33
C GLU A 43 3.92 -25.94 4.73
N PRO A 44 4.54 -26.82 5.57
CA PRO A 44 5.86 -26.58 6.15
C PRO A 44 7.02 -26.51 5.15
N LEU A 45 6.81 -26.98 3.91
CA LEU A 45 7.83 -27.02 2.86
C LEU A 45 7.78 -25.80 1.93
N LEU A 46 6.87 -24.84 2.16
CA LEU A 46 6.91 -23.57 1.45
C LEU A 46 8.19 -22.80 1.80
N HIS A 47 8.77 -22.14 0.81
CA HIS A 47 9.99 -21.34 0.97
C HIS A 47 9.69 -19.89 1.38
N GLN A 48 8.44 -19.45 1.21
CA GLN A 48 7.95 -18.10 1.52
C GLN A 48 6.46 -18.14 1.87
N LYS A 49 5.92 -17.03 2.36
CA LYS A 49 4.49 -16.85 2.60
C LYS A 49 3.82 -16.35 1.33
N TYR A 50 2.78 -17.02 0.89
CA TYR A 50 1.97 -16.60 -0.27
C TYR A 50 0.71 -15.85 0.17
N SER A 51 0.37 -15.89 1.47
CA SER A 51 -0.76 -15.14 2.03
C SER A 51 -0.46 -13.66 2.34
N GLU A 52 0.73 -13.16 2.00
CA GLU A 52 1.20 -11.79 2.28
C GLU A 52 2.05 -11.28 1.10
N GLU A 53 1.57 -11.48 -0.14
CA GLU A 53 2.26 -11.03 -1.36
C GLU A 53 1.87 -9.60 -1.77
N GLY A 54 0.86 -9.03 -1.12
CA GLY A 54 0.34 -7.70 -1.40
C GLY A 54 1.08 -6.53 -0.72
N PRO A 55 0.55 -5.31 -0.90
CA PRO A 55 -0.53 -4.96 -1.82
C PRO A 55 -0.03 -4.86 -3.26
N ALA A 56 -0.74 -5.47 -4.21
CA ALA A 56 -0.63 -5.08 -5.61
C ALA A 56 -1.06 -3.62 -5.80
N THR A 57 -0.34 -2.86 -6.63
CA THR A 57 -0.69 -1.47 -6.94
C THR A 57 -0.62 -1.20 -8.44
N ALA A 58 -1.49 -0.31 -8.91
CA ALA A 58 -1.49 0.18 -10.28
C ALA A 58 -1.86 1.67 -10.30
N VAL A 59 -1.27 2.40 -11.25
CA VAL A 59 -1.49 3.84 -11.42
C VAL A 59 -1.92 4.11 -12.85
N GLY A 60 -2.90 5.01 -13.03
CA GLY A 60 -3.37 5.46 -14.33
C GLY A 60 -4.72 6.16 -14.23
N ASP A 61 -5.08 6.93 -15.25
CA ASP A 61 -6.35 7.66 -15.33
C ASP A 61 -7.50 6.69 -15.64
N VAL A 62 -8.27 6.29 -14.62
CA VAL A 62 -9.37 5.33 -14.81
C VAL A 62 -10.72 6.00 -15.03
N ASN A 63 -10.81 7.30 -14.77
CA ASN A 63 -12.05 8.07 -14.86
C ASN A 63 -12.07 9.05 -16.05
N GLY A 64 -10.93 9.26 -16.72
CA GLY A 64 -10.78 10.06 -17.93
C GLY A 64 -10.61 11.56 -17.70
N ASP A 65 -10.21 12.00 -16.49
CA ASP A 65 -10.08 13.43 -16.16
C ASP A 65 -8.66 14.00 -16.37
N GLY A 66 -7.74 13.16 -16.84
CA GLY A 66 -6.35 13.49 -17.10
C GLY A 66 -5.45 13.46 -15.86
N LEU A 67 -5.92 12.90 -14.74
CA LEU A 67 -5.16 12.72 -13.51
C LEU A 67 -4.85 11.24 -13.25
N ASP A 68 -3.76 10.97 -12.55
CA ASP A 68 -3.35 9.60 -12.21
C ASP A 68 -4.14 9.11 -10.99
N ASP A 69 -4.95 8.07 -11.17
CA ASP A 69 -5.63 7.37 -10.09
C ASP A 69 -4.78 6.20 -9.58
N LEU A 70 -5.00 5.77 -8.33
CA LEU A 70 -4.24 4.70 -7.68
C LEU A 70 -5.18 3.55 -7.27
N PHE A 71 -4.87 2.35 -7.73
CA PHE A 71 -5.42 1.13 -7.13
C PHE A 71 -4.47 0.59 -6.06
N LEU A 72 -5.05 0.21 -4.91
CA LEU A 72 -4.39 -0.45 -3.79
C LEU A 72 -5.09 -1.79 -3.52
N GLY A 73 -4.42 -2.89 -3.83
CA GLY A 73 -4.91 -4.25 -3.62
C GLY A 73 -5.15 -4.59 -2.15
N GLY A 74 -6.14 -5.44 -1.91
CA GLY A 74 -6.50 -5.97 -0.61
C GLY A 74 -5.79 -7.30 -0.32
N ALA A 75 -5.49 -7.53 0.95
CA ALA A 75 -5.16 -8.88 1.41
C ALA A 75 -6.43 -9.70 1.61
N ALA A 76 -6.32 -11.03 1.72
CA ALA A 76 -7.47 -11.88 1.99
C ALA A 76 -8.22 -11.45 3.27
N GLY A 77 -9.51 -11.16 3.13
CA GLY A 77 -10.40 -10.58 4.14
C GLY A 77 -10.61 -9.06 4.01
N PHE A 78 -9.89 -8.39 3.12
CA PHE A 78 -9.94 -6.95 2.91
C PHE A 78 -10.13 -6.64 1.43
N SER A 79 -11.13 -5.81 1.10
CA SER A 79 -11.36 -5.37 -0.27
C SER A 79 -10.32 -4.35 -0.72
N GLY A 80 -9.84 -4.51 -1.96
CA GLY A 80 -9.03 -3.51 -2.65
C GLY A 80 -9.72 -2.15 -2.72
N LYS A 81 -8.92 -1.09 -2.92
CA LYS A 81 -9.40 0.30 -2.92
C LYS A 81 -8.89 1.02 -4.16
N LEU A 82 -9.81 1.65 -4.88
CA LEU A 82 -9.48 2.61 -5.92
C LEU A 82 -9.53 4.02 -5.32
N LEU A 83 -8.45 4.76 -5.49
CA LEU A 83 -8.25 6.12 -5.04
C LEU A 83 -8.21 7.04 -6.26
N LEU A 84 -9.24 7.89 -6.39
CA LEU A 84 -9.33 8.88 -7.45
C LEU A 84 -8.61 10.15 -7.06
N GLN A 85 -7.70 10.63 -7.90
CA GLN A 85 -6.97 11.88 -7.65
C GLN A 85 -7.92 13.08 -7.80
N LYS A 86 -7.72 14.10 -6.97
CA LYS A 86 -8.48 15.35 -7.05
C LYS A 86 -7.65 16.46 -7.67
N ARG A 87 -8.31 17.34 -8.43
CA ARG A 87 -7.75 18.63 -8.83
C ARG A 87 -7.39 19.44 -7.57
N GLY A 88 -6.14 19.86 -7.48
CA GLY A 88 -5.58 20.50 -6.27
C GLY A 88 -4.86 19.55 -5.31
N GLY A 89 -4.78 18.25 -5.66
CA GLY A 89 -4.03 17.24 -4.91
C GLY A 89 -4.90 16.38 -3.99
N GLY A 90 -4.28 15.32 -3.46
CA GLY A 90 -4.96 14.34 -2.61
C GLY A 90 -5.87 13.38 -3.38
N PHE A 91 -6.52 12.48 -2.63
CA PHE A 91 -7.31 11.38 -3.18
C PHE A 91 -8.66 11.23 -2.48
N ALA A 92 -9.65 10.72 -3.19
CA ALA A 92 -10.89 10.16 -2.62
C ALA A 92 -11.02 8.69 -2.96
N ILE A 93 -11.58 7.89 -2.04
CA ILE A 93 -11.95 6.52 -2.35
C ILE A 93 -13.10 6.55 -3.35
N ALA A 94 -13.00 5.77 -4.43
CA ALA A 94 -14.07 5.60 -5.39
C ALA A 94 -15.32 5.03 -4.68
N PRO A 95 -16.51 5.62 -4.88
CA PRO A 95 -17.71 5.27 -4.13
C PRO A 95 -18.24 3.86 -4.44
N SER A 96 -17.91 3.32 -5.61
CA SER A 96 -18.30 1.99 -6.03
C SER A 96 -17.17 1.36 -6.83
N ALA A 97 -16.60 0.26 -6.33
CA ALA A 97 -15.61 -0.52 -7.05
C ALA A 97 -15.92 -2.01 -6.91
N PRO A 98 -15.61 -2.84 -7.93
CA PRO A 98 -16.06 -4.24 -7.98
C PRO A 98 -15.29 -5.19 -7.03
N PHE A 99 -14.34 -4.69 -6.24
CA PHE A 99 -13.36 -5.48 -5.50
C PHE A 99 -13.94 -6.25 -4.30
N ASP A 100 -15.10 -5.84 -3.79
CA ASP A 100 -15.71 -6.50 -2.61
C ASP A 100 -15.99 -7.99 -2.84
N LYS A 101 -16.28 -8.37 -4.10
CA LYS A 101 -16.55 -9.77 -4.47
C LYS A 101 -15.32 -10.67 -4.30
N ASP A 102 -14.14 -10.09 -4.48
CA ASP A 102 -12.85 -10.80 -4.43
C ASP A 102 -12.13 -10.58 -3.09
N SER A 103 -12.76 -9.87 -2.14
CA SER A 103 -12.18 -9.53 -0.82
C SER A 103 -11.73 -10.73 0.01
N MET A 104 -12.12 -11.96 -0.32
CA MET A 104 -11.66 -13.19 0.35
C MET A 104 -10.35 -13.74 -0.22
N TYR A 105 -9.83 -13.14 -1.28
CA TYR A 105 -8.60 -13.54 -1.97
C TYR A 105 -7.52 -12.47 -1.81
N GLU A 106 -6.28 -12.86 -2.14
CA GLU A 106 -5.12 -11.96 -2.14
C GLU A 106 -4.99 -11.28 -3.51
N ASP A 107 -4.93 -9.94 -3.52
CA ASP A 107 -4.61 -9.18 -4.72
C ASP A 107 -3.08 -9.15 -4.94
N VAL A 108 -2.57 -10.06 -5.77
CA VAL A 108 -1.12 -10.24 -6.00
C VAL A 108 -0.54 -9.50 -7.20
N ALA A 109 -1.40 -9.00 -8.10
CA ALA A 109 -0.97 -8.22 -9.26
C ALA A 109 -2.06 -7.22 -9.67
N ALA A 110 -1.63 -6.07 -10.19
CA ALA A 110 -2.53 -5.04 -10.71
C ALA A 110 -1.92 -4.38 -11.94
N LEU A 111 -2.76 -4.05 -12.91
CA LEU A 111 -2.36 -3.36 -14.14
C LEU A 111 -3.51 -2.51 -14.66
N PHE A 112 -3.23 -1.24 -14.89
CA PHE A 112 -4.01 -0.42 -15.82
C PHE A 112 -3.27 -0.40 -17.17
N ARG A 113 -4.01 -0.62 -18.26
CA ARG A 113 -3.46 -0.51 -19.60
C ARG A 113 -3.77 0.87 -20.15
N CYS A 114 -2.73 1.51 -20.69
CA CYS A 114 -2.81 2.74 -21.46
C CYS A 114 -3.14 2.48 -22.93
#